data_AF-A0A8J2IIL5-F1
#
_entry.id   AF-A0A8J2IIL5-F1
#
_cell.length_a   1.000
_cell.length_b   1.000
_cell.length_c   1.000
_cell.angle_alpha   90.00
_cell.angle_beta   90.00
_cell.angle_gamma   90.00
#
_symmetry.space_group_name_H-M   'P 1'
#
loop_
_entity.id
_entity.type
_entity.pdbx_description
1 polymer ?
#
loop_
_entity_poly.entity_id
_entity_poly.type
_entity_poly.pdbx_seq_one_letter_code
_entity_poly.pdbx_strand_id
1 'polypeptide(L)'
;MLTDDSKYLFNSKYTLEDIRRYTIGNAKDILAFGFDLKLTYMFSSLENSNGLLYECSLEFAKRITPEEVHQHTGFQYGSMNIGMFNFFAKQSAGFMPGSFQDILPDVKTKGLPSLTVIGTDVDPFFWISRKYASEVGERTPSFIYTSLVPSLDPKDSGKMSASVTSSAIFLDDAISVAEKKLRKQLSSDDASTRSTMLDYLRAYQPNVENFATLQDLSHDELVQEVVESIKAYLLDFQGRRKEITDEVLAAFMKPRVISFSD
;
A
#
# COMPACT_ATOMS: atom_id res chain seq x y z
N MET A 1 3.76 -8.11 2.16
CA MET A 1 4.12 -7.86 3.57
C MET A 1 3.15 -6.86 4.17
N LEU A 2 2.49 -7.21 5.26
CA LEU A 2 1.68 -6.30 6.08
C LEU A 2 2.53 -5.90 7.30
N THR A 3 2.92 -4.63 7.38
CA THR A 3 3.84 -4.12 8.42
C THR A 3 3.11 -3.77 9.72
N ASP A 4 2.36 -4.72 10.25
CA ASP A 4 1.52 -4.57 11.42
C ASP A 4 2.32 -4.35 12.71
N ASP A 5 3.48 -4.99 12.81
CA ASP A 5 4.48 -4.70 13.84
C ASP A 5 4.94 -3.23 13.83
N SER A 6 5.16 -2.63 12.66
CA SER A 6 5.53 -1.22 12.56
C SER A 6 4.38 -0.32 13.00
N LYS A 7 3.14 -0.65 12.64
CA LYS A 7 1.98 0.11 13.11
C LYS A 7 1.85 0.09 14.64
N TYR A 8 2.19 -1.02 15.28
CA TYR A 8 2.29 -1.10 16.74
C TYR A 8 3.44 -0.23 17.29
N LEU A 9 4.65 -0.37 16.72
CA LEU A 9 5.86 0.31 17.21
C LEU A 9 5.84 1.84 17.03
N PHE A 10 5.18 2.33 15.99
CA PHE A 10 5.09 3.75 15.66
C PHE A 10 3.86 4.43 16.29
N ASN A 11 2.94 3.68 16.89
CA ASN A 11 1.71 4.24 17.44
C ASN A 11 1.34 3.61 18.79
N SER A 12 1.68 4.32 19.86
CA SER A 12 1.43 3.91 21.25
C SER A 12 -0.05 3.82 21.63
N LYS A 13 -0.97 4.30 20.79
CA LYS A 13 -2.41 4.27 21.06
C LYS A 13 -3.00 2.86 20.88
N TYR A 14 -2.42 2.03 20.03
CA TYR A 14 -3.03 0.77 19.62
C TYR A 14 -2.45 -0.42 20.38
N THR A 15 -3.33 -1.32 20.80
CA THR A 15 -2.91 -2.61 21.35
C THR A 15 -2.55 -3.58 20.21
N LEU A 16 -1.84 -4.67 20.53
CA LEU A 16 -1.59 -5.73 19.53
C LEU A 16 -2.89 -6.37 19.03
N GLU A 17 -3.94 -6.41 19.84
CA GLU A 17 -5.25 -6.91 19.42
C GLU A 17 -5.90 -5.98 18.40
N ASP A 18 -5.85 -4.66 18.63
CA ASP A 18 -6.32 -3.67 17.65
C ASP A 18 -5.57 -3.81 16.33
N ILE A 19 -4.24 -3.92 16.40
CA ILE A 19 -3.39 -4.07 15.23
C ILE A 19 -3.75 -5.34 14.45
N ARG A 20 -3.88 -6.50 15.10
CA ARG A 20 -4.31 -7.74 14.43
C ARG A 20 -5.67 -7.59 13.75
N ARG A 21 -6.64 -6.94 14.42
CA ARG A 21 -7.95 -6.66 13.83
C ARG A 21 -7.84 -5.80 12.58
N TYR A 22 -7.02 -4.75 12.60
CA TYR A 22 -6.78 -3.91 11.42
C TYR A 22 -6.04 -4.66 10.31
N THR A 23 -5.04 -5.47 10.64
CA THR A 23 -4.31 -6.31 9.69
C THR A 23 -5.26 -7.22 8.93
N ILE A 24 -6.15 -7.93 9.63
CA ILE A 24 -7.14 -8.83 9.02
C ILE A 24 -8.08 -8.03 8.10
N GLY A 25 -8.60 -6.90 8.56
CA GLY A 25 -9.47 -6.03 7.74
C GLY A 25 -8.79 -5.57 6.46
N ASN A 26 -7.58 -5.03 6.57
CA ASN A 26 -6.81 -4.52 5.42
C ASN A 26 -6.34 -5.64 4.49
N ALA A 27 -6.00 -6.81 5.01
CA ALA A 27 -5.65 -7.95 4.19
C ALA A 27 -6.84 -8.37 3.29
N LYS A 28 -8.05 -8.38 3.85
CA LYS A 28 -9.27 -8.64 3.06
C LYS A 28 -9.51 -7.55 2.01
N ASP A 29 -9.27 -6.28 2.35
CA ASP A 29 -9.37 -5.17 1.40
C ASP A 29 -8.39 -5.33 0.24
N ILE A 30 -7.14 -5.71 0.53
CA ILE A 30 -6.10 -5.94 -0.48
C ILE A 30 -6.48 -7.12 -1.39
N LEU A 31 -6.96 -8.23 -0.82
CA LEU A 31 -7.33 -9.41 -1.62
C LEU A 31 -8.55 -9.17 -2.51
N ALA A 32 -9.45 -8.26 -2.12
CA ALA A 32 -10.60 -7.88 -2.95
C ALA A 32 -10.20 -7.26 -4.30
N PHE A 33 -8.96 -6.78 -4.46
CA PHE A 33 -8.43 -6.34 -5.75
C PHE A 33 -8.23 -7.47 -6.77
N GLY A 34 -8.37 -8.74 -6.38
CA GLY A 34 -8.38 -9.88 -7.30
C GLY A 34 -7.03 -10.54 -7.52
N PHE A 35 -6.19 -10.61 -6.48
CA PHE A 35 -4.91 -11.32 -6.54
C PHE A 35 -5.12 -12.83 -6.76
N ASP A 36 -4.27 -13.45 -7.58
CA ASP A 36 -4.29 -14.89 -7.78
C ASP A 36 -3.63 -15.61 -6.58
N LEU A 37 -4.37 -16.51 -5.94
CA LEU A 37 -3.89 -17.35 -4.85
C LEU A 37 -2.69 -18.20 -5.27
N LYS A 38 -2.58 -18.61 -6.54
CA LYS A 38 -1.45 -19.41 -7.00
C LYS A 38 -0.14 -18.61 -7.02
N LEU A 39 -0.22 -17.30 -7.17
CA LEU A 39 0.94 -16.43 -7.42
C LEU A 39 1.23 -15.44 -6.27
N THR A 40 0.36 -15.36 -5.27
CA THR A 40 0.41 -14.29 -4.27
C THR A 40 0.56 -14.82 -2.85
N TYR A 41 1.71 -14.58 -2.22
CA TYR A 41 1.87 -14.79 -0.79
C TYR A 41 1.76 -13.43 -0.05
N MET A 42 0.77 -13.33 0.84
CA MET A 42 0.60 -12.20 1.74
C MET A 42 0.99 -12.65 3.14
N PHE A 43 1.59 -11.80 3.97
CA PHE A 43 1.99 -12.22 5.31
C PHE A 43 1.99 -11.04 6.28
N SER A 44 1.74 -11.34 7.56
CA SER A 44 1.90 -10.43 8.68
C SER A 44 3.37 -10.39 9.11
N SER A 45 3.89 -9.19 9.31
CA SER A 45 5.23 -9.03 9.89
C SER A 45 5.28 -9.49 11.34
N LEU A 46 4.20 -9.38 12.12
CA LEU A 46 4.13 -9.93 13.47
C LEU A 46 4.24 -11.46 13.48
N GLU A 47 3.61 -12.14 12.52
CA GLU A 47 3.45 -13.60 12.57
C GLU A 47 4.52 -14.36 11.77
N ASN A 48 5.03 -13.79 10.67
CA ASN A 48 5.88 -14.50 9.71
C ASN A 48 7.30 -13.96 9.56
N SER A 49 7.77 -13.15 10.50
CA SER A 49 9.15 -12.64 10.48
C SER A 49 10.10 -13.54 11.24
N ASN A 50 10.27 -14.73 10.68
CA ASN A 50 11.12 -15.80 11.18
C ASN A 50 11.93 -16.41 10.02
N GLY A 51 12.74 -17.43 10.29
CA GLY A 51 13.50 -18.15 9.27
C GLY A 51 14.37 -17.24 8.39
N LEU A 52 14.35 -17.47 7.09
CA LEU A 52 15.16 -16.76 6.10
C LEU A 52 14.90 -15.25 6.06
N LEU A 53 13.64 -14.83 6.26
CA LEU A 53 13.29 -13.42 6.34
C LEU A 53 13.96 -12.75 7.54
N TYR A 54 14.00 -13.43 8.69
CA TYR A 54 14.68 -12.91 9.88
C TYR A 54 16.20 -12.88 9.69
N GLU A 55 16.80 -13.93 9.14
CA GLU A 55 18.23 -13.97 8.83
C GLU A 55 18.65 -12.83 7.88
N CYS A 56 17.89 -12.62 6.80
CA CYS A 56 18.11 -11.51 5.88
C CYS A 56 17.96 -10.15 6.59
N SER A 57 16.98 -10.01 7.48
CA SER A 57 16.81 -8.78 8.27
C SER A 57 18.03 -8.47 9.15
N LEU A 58 18.68 -9.48 9.73
CA LEU A 58 19.89 -9.30 10.53
C LEU A 58 21.09 -8.86 9.68
N GLU A 59 21.19 -9.35 8.44
CA GLU A 59 22.21 -8.90 7.50
C GLU A 59 22.08 -7.40 7.17
N PHE A 60 20.85 -6.88 7.06
CA PHE A 60 20.65 -5.44 6.96
C PHE A 60 20.89 -4.73 8.29
N ALA A 61 20.35 -5.25 9.40
CA ALA A 61 20.40 -4.59 10.71
C ALA A 61 21.85 -4.32 11.17
N LYS A 62 22.78 -5.24 10.92
CA LYS A 62 24.19 -5.07 11.29
C LYS A 62 24.95 -4.03 10.47
N ARG A 63 24.36 -3.51 9.38
CA ARG A 63 24.97 -2.51 8.47
C ARG A 63 24.38 -1.11 8.64
N ILE A 64 23.18 -1.01 9.22
CA ILE A 64 22.47 0.26 9.36
C ILE A 64 22.86 0.92 10.67
N THR A 65 23.33 2.17 10.60
CA THR A 65 23.57 2.97 11.79
C THR A 65 22.37 3.89 12.09
N PRO A 66 22.13 4.26 13.37
CA PRO A 66 21.12 5.26 13.72
C PRO A 66 21.33 6.61 13.01
N GLU A 67 22.58 6.98 12.75
CA GLU A 67 22.93 8.23 12.07
C GLU A 67 22.41 8.27 10.63
N GLU A 68 22.58 7.18 9.89
CA GLU A 68 22.05 7.11 8.53
C GLU A 68 20.52 7.11 8.52
N VAL A 69 19.88 6.43 9.48
CA VAL A 69 18.42 6.51 9.63
C VAL A 69 17.99 7.96 9.81
N HIS A 70 18.65 8.70 10.70
CA HIS A 70 18.37 10.13 10.90
C HIS A 70 18.57 10.95 9.62
N GLN A 71 19.71 10.78 8.94
CA GLN A 71 20.05 11.53 7.72
C GLN A 71 19.02 11.32 6.58
N HIS A 72 18.53 10.09 6.42
CA HIS A 72 17.62 9.75 5.33
C HIS A 72 16.14 10.02 5.63
N THR A 73 15.72 9.93 6.90
CA THR A 73 14.30 10.03 7.28
C THR A 73 13.93 11.30 8.02
N GLY A 74 14.91 12.00 8.60
CA GLY A 74 14.70 13.14 9.48
C GLY A 74 14.17 12.79 10.88
N PHE A 75 14.01 11.50 11.21
CA PHE A 75 13.53 11.09 12.53
C PHE A 75 14.50 11.52 13.63
N GLN A 76 13.96 12.12 14.69
CA GLN A 76 14.76 12.52 15.84
C GLN A 76 15.02 11.32 16.75
N TYR A 77 16.25 11.19 17.25
CA TYR A 77 16.62 10.07 18.12
C TYR A 77 15.69 9.92 19.33
N GLY A 78 15.32 11.04 19.96
CA GLY A 78 14.43 11.03 21.13
C GLY A 78 12.99 10.62 20.84
N SER A 79 12.56 10.59 19.57
CA SER A 79 11.23 10.13 19.16
C SER A 79 11.20 8.67 18.70
N MET A 80 12.35 7.98 18.68
CA MET A 80 12.46 6.62 18.18
C MET A 80 12.73 5.61 19.29
N ASN A 81 11.93 4.55 19.33
CA ASN A 81 12.25 3.37 20.14
C ASN A 81 13.11 2.37 19.35
N ILE A 82 13.76 1.43 20.05
CA ILE A 82 14.65 0.43 19.43
C ILE A 82 13.95 -0.41 18.34
N GLY A 83 12.64 -0.64 18.47
CA GLY A 83 11.86 -1.37 17.47
C GLY A 83 11.69 -0.56 16.19
N MET A 84 11.47 0.76 16.28
CA MET A 84 11.38 1.65 15.12
C MET A 84 12.69 1.67 14.32
N PHE A 85 13.85 1.59 14.97
CA PHE A 85 15.13 1.44 14.26
C PHE A 85 15.24 0.10 13.54
N ASN A 86 14.84 -0.99 14.19
CA ASN A 86 14.92 -2.32 13.60
C ASN A 86 13.93 -2.54 12.44
N PHE A 87 12.82 -1.79 12.42
CA PHE A 87 11.82 -1.84 11.36
C PHE A 87 12.43 -1.66 9.96
N PHE A 88 13.40 -0.74 9.81
CA PHE A 88 14.02 -0.46 8.53
C PHE A 88 14.76 -1.66 7.93
N ALA A 89 15.45 -2.43 8.77
CA ALA A 89 16.16 -3.64 8.38
C ALA A 89 15.17 -4.73 7.94
N LYS A 90 14.12 -4.91 8.73
CA LYS A 90 13.05 -5.89 8.48
C LYS A 90 12.28 -5.58 7.21
N GLN A 91 11.92 -4.32 7.01
CA GLN A 91 11.25 -3.87 5.79
C GLN A 91 12.15 -4.12 4.57
N SER A 92 13.45 -3.83 4.67
CA SER A 92 14.41 -4.11 3.57
C SER A 92 14.48 -5.59 3.21
N ALA A 93 14.54 -6.47 4.21
CA ALA A 93 14.53 -7.92 3.98
C ALA A 93 13.25 -8.41 3.31
N GLY A 94 12.10 -7.80 3.60
CA GLY A 94 10.82 -8.12 2.98
C GLY A 94 10.75 -7.88 1.47
N PHE A 95 11.71 -7.12 0.89
CA PHE A 95 11.80 -6.87 -0.55
C PHE A 95 12.88 -7.71 -1.25
N MET A 96 13.68 -8.44 -0.48
CA MET A 96 14.74 -9.29 -1.01
C MET A 96 14.17 -10.67 -1.32
N PRO A 97 14.23 -11.14 -2.58
CA PRO A 97 13.72 -12.46 -2.92
C PRO A 97 14.39 -13.59 -2.12
N GLY A 98 15.67 -13.44 -1.74
CA GLY A 98 16.36 -14.44 -0.90
C GLY A 98 15.69 -14.72 0.45
N SER A 99 14.88 -13.80 0.97
CA SER A 99 14.06 -14.00 2.17
C SER A 99 12.94 -15.04 2.00
N PHE A 100 12.66 -15.48 0.77
CA PHE A 100 11.49 -16.28 0.40
C PHE A 100 11.87 -17.56 -0.37
N GLN A 101 13.07 -18.12 -0.15
CA GLN A 101 13.50 -19.37 -0.80
C GLN A 101 12.61 -20.58 -0.44
N ASP A 102 11.99 -20.56 0.74
CA ASP A 102 11.01 -21.53 1.25
C ASP A 102 9.64 -21.39 0.57
N ILE A 103 9.27 -20.17 0.16
CA ILE A 103 8.05 -19.89 -0.61
C ILE A 103 8.25 -20.21 -2.10
N LEU A 104 9.44 -19.97 -2.64
CA LEU A 104 9.78 -20.17 -4.06
C LEU A 104 10.93 -21.19 -4.22
N PRO A 105 10.74 -22.47 -3.85
CA PRO A 105 11.80 -23.48 -3.81
C PRO A 105 12.33 -23.87 -5.20
N ASP A 106 11.53 -23.71 -6.24
CA ASP A 106 11.87 -24.14 -7.61
C ASP A 106 12.83 -23.16 -8.31
N VAL A 107 13.09 -21.99 -7.71
CA VAL A 107 13.99 -20.98 -8.24
C VAL A 107 15.03 -20.58 -7.21
N LYS A 108 16.25 -20.27 -7.66
CA LYS A 108 17.24 -19.65 -6.78
C LYS A 108 16.80 -18.21 -6.51
N THR A 109 16.29 -17.93 -5.31
CA THR A 109 15.72 -16.62 -5.01
C THR A 109 16.78 -15.57 -4.71
N LYS A 110 17.88 -15.95 -4.03
CA LYS A 110 18.94 -15.00 -3.70
C LYS A 110 19.59 -14.41 -4.96
N GLY A 111 19.52 -13.08 -5.12
CA GLY A 111 19.98 -12.35 -6.30
C GLY A 111 18.97 -12.30 -7.47
N LEU A 112 17.77 -12.86 -7.29
CA LEU A 112 16.67 -12.69 -8.25
C LEU A 112 16.25 -11.21 -8.31
N PRO A 113 15.88 -10.67 -9.48
CA PRO A 113 15.33 -9.32 -9.56
C PRO A 113 14.02 -9.21 -8.77
N SER A 114 13.81 -8.09 -8.09
CA SER A 114 12.53 -7.71 -7.50
C SER A 114 12.03 -6.37 -8.05
N LEU A 115 10.72 -6.22 -8.11
CA LEU A 115 10.01 -5.02 -8.54
C LEU A 115 9.01 -4.62 -7.47
N THR A 116 9.04 -3.37 -7.03
CA THR A 116 8.10 -2.84 -6.04
C THR A 116 7.43 -1.58 -6.58
N VAL A 117 6.10 -1.50 -6.46
CA VAL A 117 5.34 -0.29 -6.78
C VAL A 117 5.13 0.51 -5.50
N ILE A 118 5.55 1.79 -5.48
CA ILE A 118 5.52 2.61 -4.27
C ILE A 118 5.05 4.04 -4.54
N GLY A 119 4.48 4.67 -3.52
CA GLY A 119 4.34 6.12 -3.48
C GLY A 119 5.69 6.80 -3.24
N THR A 120 5.84 8.04 -3.71
CA THR A 120 7.08 8.83 -3.57
C THR A 120 7.48 9.10 -2.13
N ASP A 121 6.52 9.13 -1.19
CA ASP A 121 6.73 9.30 0.25
C ASP A 121 7.33 8.08 0.94
N VAL A 122 7.23 6.91 0.32
CA VAL A 122 7.79 5.68 0.88
C VAL A 122 9.25 5.51 0.46
N ASP A 123 9.72 6.21 -0.58
CA ASP A 123 11.11 6.13 -1.08
C ASP A 123 12.20 6.29 0.01
N PRO A 124 12.07 7.22 0.98
CA PRO A 124 13.02 7.36 2.08
C PRO A 124 13.15 6.13 2.99
N PHE A 125 12.30 5.11 2.85
CA PHE A 125 12.44 3.85 3.58
C PHE A 125 13.22 2.78 2.79
N PHE A 126 13.47 3.00 1.49
CA PHE A 126 14.12 2.04 0.59
C PHE A 126 15.60 2.31 0.31
N TRP A 127 16.18 3.39 0.84
CA TRP A 127 17.61 3.68 0.63
C TRP A 127 18.51 2.54 1.11
N ILE A 128 18.15 1.87 2.22
CA ILE A 128 18.88 0.73 2.81
C ILE A 128 18.94 -0.42 1.82
N SER A 129 17.78 -0.79 1.29
CA SER A 129 17.66 -1.86 0.30
C SER A 129 18.50 -1.56 -0.93
N ARG A 130 18.54 -0.31 -1.40
CA ARG A 130 19.35 0.09 -2.55
C ARG A 130 20.85 0.08 -2.25
N LYS A 131 21.24 0.59 -1.08
CA LYS A 131 22.63 0.75 -0.65
C LYS A 131 23.30 -0.59 -0.36
N TYR A 132 22.62 -1.48 0.37
CA TYR A 132 23.24 -2.67 0.97
C TYR A 132 22.89 -4.00 0.28
N ALA A 133 21.98 -4.02 -0.72
CA ALA A 133 21.58 -5.27 -1.39
C ALA A 133 22.78 -6.09 -1.89
N SER A 134 23.73 -5.48 -2.60
CA SER A 134 24.89 -6.19 -3.16
C SER A 134 25.77 -6.81 -2.07
N GLU A 135 25.95 -6.12 -0.94
CA GLU A 135 26.75 -6.61 0.19
C GLU A 135 26.13 -7.81 0.91
N VAL A 136 24.80 -7.97 0.83
CA VAL A 136 24.09 -9.12 1.40
C VAL A 136 23.87 -10.24 0.36
N GLY A 137 24.39 -10.06 -0.86
CA GLY A 137 24.29 -11.00 -1.97
C GLY A 137 22.95 -10.95 -2.71
N GLU A 138 22.24 -9.84 -2.60
CA GLU A 138 20.99 -9.55 -3.30
C GLU A 138 21.20 -8.60 -4.47
N ARG A 139 20.23 -8.58 -5.38
CA ARG A 139 20.19 -7.58 -6.44
C ARG A 139 19.49 -6.32 -5.93
N THR A 140 19.98 -5.15 -6.35
CA THR A 140 19.29 -3.88 -6.08
C THR A 140 17.85 -3.95 -6.60
N PRO A 141 16.83 -3.69 -5.75
CA PRO A 141 15.43 -3.74 -6.15
C PRO A 141 15.08 -2.66 -7.18
N SER A 142 14.14 -2.96 -8.06
CA SER A 142 13.57 -2.01 -9.02
C SER A 142 12.27 -1.42 -8.48
N PHE A 143 11.98 -0.17 -8.85
CA PHE A 143 10.81 0.56 -8.35
C PHE A 143 9.99 1.15 -9.49
N ILE A 144 8.66 1.09 -9.36
CA ILE A 144 7.72 1.92 -10.12
C ILE A 144 7.10 2.91 -9.14
N TYR A 145 7.21 4.20 -9.45
CA TYR A 145 6.64 5.25 -8.63
C TYR A 145 5.24 5.56 -9.12
N THR A 146 4.27 5.56 -8.21
CA THR A 146 2.88 5.95 -8.49
C THR A 146 2.54 7.25 -7.80
N SER A 147 1.76 8.09 -8.48
CA SER A 147 0.99 9.15 -7.83
C SER A 147 -0.19 8.52 -7.10
N LEU A 148 -0.68 9.23 -6.07
CA LEU A 148 -1.89 8.85 -5.35
C LEU A 148 -3.05 9.70 -5.86
N VAL A 149 -4.26 9.17 -5.75
CA VAL A 149 -5.49 9.93 -6.01
C VAL A 149 -5.54 11.13 -5.05
N PRO A 150 -5.81 12.35 -5.55
CA PRO A 150 -5.79 13.55 -4.72
C PRO A 150 -6.88 13.53 -3.64
N SER A 151 -6.65 14.33 -2.58
CA SER A 151 -7.66 14.60 -1.55
C SER A 151 -8.92 15.21 -2.17
N LEU A 152 -10.09 14.86 -1.62
CA LEU A 152 -11.33 15.56 -1.99
C LEU A 152 -11.42 16.95 -1.36
N ASP A 153 -10.62 17.24 -0.34
CA ASP A 153 -10.63 18.57 0.28
C ASP A 153 -9.70 19.51 -0.52
N PRO A 154 -10.22 20.56 -1.18
CA PRO A 154 -9.40 21.49 -1.95
C PRO A 154 -8.44 22.33 -1.10
N LYS A 155 -8.61 22.34 0.24
CA LYS A 155 -7.67 22.98 1.18
C LYS A 155 -6.53 22.05 1.59
N ASP A 156 -6.63 20.78 1.24
CA ASP A 156 -5.61 19.78 1.48
C ASP A 156 -4.85 19.55 0.17
N SER A 157 -3.70 20.21 0.04
CA SER A 157 -2.77 20.00 -1.09
C SER A 157 -2.06 18.63 -1.04
N GLY A 158 -2.45 17.78 -0.10
CA GLY A 158 -1.83 16.50 0.19
C GLY A 158 -2.68 15.30 -0.18
N LYS A 159 -2.48 14.24 0.62
CA LYS A 159 -2.99 12.90 0.39
C LYS A 159 -4.26 12.69 1.21
N MET A 160 -5.18 11.88 0.70
CA MET A 160 -6.32 11.41 1.49
C MET A 160 -5.83 10.79 2.80
N SER A 161 -6.42 11.24 3.91
CA SER A 161 -6.08 10.79 5.26
C SER A 161 -7.30 10.21 5.94
N ALA A 162 -7.20 8.98 6.45
CA ALA A 162 -8.28 8.35 7.20
C ALA A 162 -8.66 9.13 8.47
N SER A 163 -7.79 10.02 8.96
CA SER A 163 -8.05 10.90 10.10
C SER A 163 -9.02 12.04 9.78
N VAL A 164 -9.22 12.38 8.51
CA VAL A 164 -10.13 13.43 8.04
C VAL A 164 -11.19 12.78 7.16
N THR A 165 -12.26 12.28 7.78
CA THR A 165 -13.26 11.44 7.11
C THR A 165 -14.01 12.14 5.97
N SER A 166 -14.02 13.49 5.96
CA SER A 166 -14.61 14.29 4.89
C SER A 166 -13.71 14.46 3.67
N SER A 167 -12.41 14.19 3.77
CA SER A 167 -11.45 14.36 2.67
C SER A 167 -11.23 13.09 1.84
N ALA A 168 -11.85 11.98 2.25
CA ALA A 168 -11.71 10.68 1.59
C ALA A 168 -13.06 9.97 1.40
N ILE A 169 -13.13 9.20 0.31
CA ILE A 169 -14.13 8.15 0.13
C ILE A 169 -13.53 6.85 0.65
N PHE A 170 -14.17 6.25 1.65
CA PHE A 170 -13.74 4.97 2.18
C PHE A 170 -14.33 3.84 1.34
N LEU A 171 -13.59 2.73 1.25
CA LEU A 171 -14.02 1.55 0.48
C LEU A 171 -15.27 0.89 1.07
N ASP A 172 -15.57 1.13 2.34
CA ASP A 172 -16.75 0.67 3.06
C ASP A 172 -17.82 1.76 3.24
N ASP A 173 -17.65 2.95 2.65
CA ASP A 173 -18.71 3.96 2.65
C ASP A 173 -19.96 3.38 1.98
N ALA A 174 -21.12 3.60 2.61
CA ALA A 174 -22.40 3.39 1.94
C ALA A 174 -22.47 4.30 0.69
N ILE A 175 -23.04 3.79 -0.40
CA ILE A 175 -23.12 4.51 -1.69
C ILE A 175 -23.71 5.91 -1.53
N SER A 176 -24.76 6.07 -0.72
CA SER A 176 -25.38 7.37 -0.43
C SER A 176 -24.46 8.34 0.34
N VAL A 177 -23.58 7.81 1.20
CA VAL A 177 -22.59 8.60 1.93
C VAL A 177 -21.49 9.06 0.99
N ALA A 178 -20.96 8.16 0.16
CA ALA A 178 -19.94 8.48 -0.84
C ALA A 178 -20.43 9.55 -1.83
N GLU A 179 -21.65 9.40 -2.35
CA GLU A 179 -22.26 10.38 -3.24
C GLU A 179 -22.42 11.74 -2.56
N LYS A 180 -22.90 11.78 -1.32
CA LYS A 180 -23.03 13.03 -0.56
C LYS A 180 -21.68 13.72 -0.33
N LYS A 181 -20.62 12.95 -0.04
CA LYS A 181 -19.26 13.48 0.12
C LYS A 181 -18.76 14.09 -1.20
N LEU A 182 -18.86 13.35 -2.30
CA LEU A 182 -18.44 13.82 -3.63
C LEU A 182 -19.17 15.09 -4.05
N ARG A 183 -20.50 15.09 -4.02
CA ARG A 183 -21.30 16.27 -4.43
C ARG A 183 -21.02 17.50 -3.56
N LYS A 184 -20.72 17.30 -2.27
CA LYS A 184 -20.36 18.40 -1.38
C LYS A 184 -18.97 18.95 -1.68
N GLN A 185 -17.99 18.09 -1.90
CA GLN A 185 -16.60 18.51 -2.07
C GLN A 185 -16.31 19.04 -3.48
N LEU A 186 -17.07 18.56 -4.47
CA LEU A 186 -16.94 18.96 -5.87
C LEU A 186 -17.91 20.09 -6.25
N SER A 187 -18.53 20.80 -5.30
CA SER A 187 -19.57 21.79 -5.59
C SER A 187 -19.04 23.11 -6.18
N SER A 188 -17.74 23.38 -6.09
CA SER A 188 -17.13 24.64 -6.50
C SER A 188 -16.70 24.56 -7.97
N ASP A 189 -17.19 25.46 -8.81
CA ASP A 189 -16.77 25.55 -10.21
C ASP A 189 -15.49 26.39 -10.36
N ASP A 190 -14.38 25.81 -9.91
CA ASP A 190 -13.05 26.38 -10.03
C ASP A 190 -12.07 25.39 -10.70
N ALA A 191 -10.94 25.91 -11.18
CA ALA A 191 -9.94 25.11 -11.90
C ALA A 191 -9.32 23.99 -11.05
N SER A 192 -9.23 24.17 -9.72
CA SER A 192 -8.68 23.16 -8.81
C SER A 192 -9.64 21.98 -8.69
N THR A 193 -10.91 22.26 -8.42
CA THR A 193 -11.97 21.25 -8.34
C THR A 193 -12.12 20.50 -9.65
N ARG A 194 -12.05 21.21 -10.80
CA ARG A 194 -12.05 20.57 -12.13
C ARG A 194 -10.86 19.62 -12.32
N SER A 195 -9.65 20.03 -11.90
CA SER A 195 -8.46 19.16 -11.96
C SER A 195 -8.65 17.89 -11.14
N THR A 196 -9.18 18.01 -9.92
CA THR A 196 -9.47 16.86 -9.04
C THR A 196 -10.45 15.89 -9.69
N MET A 197 -11.54 16.39 -10.28
CA MET A 197 -12.51 15.53 -10.99
C MET A 197 -11.84 14.75 -12.12
N LEU A 198 -11.01 15.41 -12.92
CA LEU A 198 -10.29 14.77 -14.02
C LEU A 198 -9.27 13.72 -13.53
N ASP A 199 -8.58 13.96 -12.43
CA ASP A 199 -7.66 12.98 -11.84
C ASP A 199 -8.39 11.76 -11.27
N TYR A 200 -9.59 11.95 -10.72
CA TYR A 200 -10.47 10.84 -10.31
C TYR A 200 -10.89 10.02 -11.54
N LEU A 201 -11.37 10.66 -12.61
CA LEU A 201 -11.78 9.95 -13.82
C LEU A 201 -10.61 9.19 -14.46
N ARG A 202 -9.40 9.76 -14.51
CA ARG A 202 -8.20 9.04 -14.96
C ARG A 202 -7.92 7.77 -14.17
N ALA A 203 -8.12 7.82 -12.84
CA ALA A 203 -7.84 6.70 -11.95
C ALA A 203 -8.91 5.61 -12.03
N TYR A 204 -10.19 5.98 -12.12
CA TYR A 204 -11.32 5.06 -12.00
C TYR A 204 -12.00 4.71 -13.33
N GLN A 205 -11.66 5.41 -14.42
CA GLN A 205 -12.10 5.10 -15.79
C GLN A 205 -10.90 5.01 -16.75
N PRO A 206 -9.97 4.06 -16.54
CA PRO A 206 -8.73 3.97 -17.34
C PRO A 206 -8.98 3.65 -18.82
N ASN A 207 -10.17 3.15 -19.17
CA ASN A 207 -10.53 2.71 -20.52
C ASN A 207 -11.29 3.77 -21.34
N VAL A 208 -11.51 4.97 -20.80
CA VAL A 208 -12.19 6.03 -21.56
C VAL A 208 -11.22 6.56 -22.62
N GLU A 209 -11.46 6.14 -23.88
CA GLU A 209 -10.56 6.28 -25.03
C GLU A 209 -10.20 7.72 -25.41
N ASN A 210 -10.82 8.74 -24.81
CA ASN A 210 -10.39 10.11 -25.06
C ASN A 210 -10.56 11.02 -23.84
N PHE A 211 -9.49 11.17 -23.05
CA PHE A 211 -9.44 12.17 -21.97
C PHE A 211 -9.74 13.60 -22.48
N ALA A 212 -9.55 13.89 -23.77
CA ALA A 212 -9.94 15.19 -24.34
C ALA A 212 -11.45 15.42 -24.25
N THR A 213 -12.29 14.39 -24.41
CA THR A 213 -13.75 14.58 -24.32
C THR A 213 -14.20 14.89 -22.90
N LEU A 214 -13.49 14.41 -21.88
CA LEU A 214 -13.73 14.79 -20.48
C LEU A 214 -13.42 16.27 -20.23
N GLN A 215 -12.46 16.85 -20.95
CA GLN A 215 -12.12 18.27 -20.81
C GLN A 215 -13.17 19.21 -21.40
N ASP A 216 -14.04 18.72 -22.27
CA ASP A 216 -15.10 19.52 -22.89
C ASP A 216 -16.43 19.49 -22.09
N LEU A 217 -16.55 18.58 -21.12
CA LEU A 217 -17.74 18.45 -20.27
C LEU A 217 -17.94 19.69 -19.37
N SER A 218 -19.19 20.08 -19.18
CA SER A 218 -19.58 21.08 -18.19
C SER A 218 -19.26 20.61 -16.76
N HIS A 219 -19.29 21.55 -15.81
CA HIS A 219 -19.04 21.24 -14.41
C HIS A 219 -19.99 20.15 -13.87
N ASP A 220 -21.30 20.32 -14.10
CA ASP A 220 -22.31 19.38 -13.60
C ASP A 220 -22.18 17.99 -14.24
N GLU A 221 -21.83 17.93 -15.53
CA GLU A 221 -21.54 16.66 -16.22
C GLU A 221 -20.32 15.96 -15.63
N LEU A 222 -19.23 16.69 -15.34
CA LEU A 222 -18.06 16.10 -14.68
C LEU A 222 -18.36 15.59 -13.28
N VAL A 223 -19.12 16.35 -12.48
CA VAL A 223 -19.54 15.92 -11.14
C VAL A 223 -20.32 14.62 -11.25
N GLN A 224 -21.27 14.55 -12.19
CA GLN A 224 -22.07 13.35 -12.40
C GLN A 224 -21.21 12.16 -12.86
N GLU A 225 -20.27 12.36 -13.76
CA GLU A 225 -19.38 11.31 -14.26
C GLU A 225 -18.48 10.75 -13.14
N VAL A 226 -17.91 11.61 -12.30
CA VAL A 226 -17.10 11.19 -11.13
C VAL A 226 -17.97 10.40 -10.15
N VAL A 227 -19.17 10.90 -9.85
CA VAL A 227 -20.09 10.24 -8.92
C VAL A 227 -20.44 8.84 -9.41
N GLU A 228 -20.85 8.68 -10.68
CA GLU A 228 -21.21 7.35 -11.19
C GLU A 228 -20.01 6.41 -11.29
N SER A 229 -18.84 6.92 -11.67
CA SER A 229 -17.59 6.14 -11.69
C SER A 229 -17.24 5.58 -10.32
N ILE A 230 -17.25 6.42 -9.29
CA ILE A 230 -16.93 6.01 -7.92
C ILE A 230 -18.00 5.07 -7.34
N LYS A 231 -19.28 5.31 -7.63
CA LYS A 231 -20.37 4.42 -7.21
C LYS A 231 -20.21 3.02 -7.81
N ALA A 232 -19.97 2.95 -9.12
CA ALA A 232 -19.74 1.69 -9.81
C ALA A 232 -18.52 0.95 -9.23
N TYR A 233 -17.41 1.67 -9.02
CA TYR A 233 -16.20 1.12 -8.41
C TYR A 233 -16.42 0.59 -6.99
N LEU A 234 -17.10 1.36 -6.13
CA LEU A 234 -17.40 0.94 -4.75
C LEU A 234 -18.31 -0.29 -4.71
N LEU A 235 -19.35 -0.33 -5.54
CA LEU A 235 -20.26 -1.48 -5.61
C LEU A 235 -19.51 -2.75 -6.03
N ASP A 236 -18.67 -2.66 -7.06
CA ASP A 236 -17.84 -3.79 -7.51
C ASP A 236 -16.86 -4.24 -6.42
N PHE A 237 -16.10 -3.30 -5.85
CA PHE A 237 -15.13 -3.58 -4.80
C PHE A 237 -15.80 -4.23 -3.58
N GLN A 238 -16.91 -3.67 -3.10
CA GLN A 238 -17.67 -4.20 -1.97
C GLN A 238 -18.28 -5.57 -2.27
N GLY A 239 -18.64 -5.84 -3.53
CA GLY A 239 -19.02 -7.17 -4.00
C GLY A 239 -17.89 -8.16 -3.83
N ARG A 240 -16.74 -7.91 -4.46
CA ARG A 240 -15.54 -8.78 -4.38
C ARG A 240 -15.05 -8.96 -2.95
N ARG A 241 -15.13 -7.92 -2.13
CA ARG A 241 -14.71 -7.93 -0.72
C ARG A 241 -15.55 -8.87 0.16
N LYS A 242 -16.82 -9.12 -0.20
CA LYS A 242 -17.67 -10.10 0.52
C LYS A 242 -17.23 -11.55 0.28
N GLU A 243 -16.61 -11.82 -0.87
CA GLU A 243 -16.11 -13.14 -1.23
C GLU A 243 -14.81 -13.51 -0.49
N ILE A 244 -14.15 -12.53 0.16
CA ILE A 244 -12.93 -12.77 0.93
C ILE A 244 -13.29 -13.26 2.34
N THR A 245 -13.60 -14.56 2.44
CA THR A 245 -13.85 -15.24 3.72
C THR A 245 -12.57 -15.40 4.54
N ASP A 246 -12.71 -15.85 5.79
CA ASP A 246 -11.54 -16.14 6.64
C ASP A 246 -10.72 -17.30 6.09
N GLU A 247 -11.36 -18.28 5.45
CA GLU A 247 -10.69 -19.40 4.77
C GLU A 247 -9.89 -18.92 3.56
N VAL A 248 -10.46 -18.01 2.75
CA VAL A 248 -9.75 -17.41 1.62
C VAL A 248 -8.54 -16.63 2.13
N LEU A 249 -8.74 -15.75 3.12
CA LEU A 249 -7.65 -14.98 3.72
C LEU A 249 -6.53 -15.91 4.26
N ALA A 250 -6.91 -16.94 5.02
CA ALA A 250 -5.96 -17.90 5.58
C ALA A 250 -5.16 -18.63 4.50
N ALA A 251 -5.78 -18.94 3.34
CA ALA A 251 -5.07 -19.55 2.23
C ALA A 251 -3.97 -18.65 1.64
N PHE A 252 -4.24 -17.34 1.51
CA PHE A 252 -3.23 -16.37 1.06
C PHE A 252 -2.12 -16.15 2.08
N MET A 253 -2.46 -16.17 3.38
CA MET A 253 -1.55 -15.88 4.49
C MET A 253 -0.74 -17.07 5.00
N LYS A 254 -1.17 -18.30 4.70
CA LYS A 254 -0.42 -19.50 5.05
C LYS A 254 0.86 -19.60 4.22
N PRO A 255 2.04 -19.75 4.86
CA PRO A 255 3.28 -20.09 4.15
C PRO A 255 3.08 -21.34 3.31
N ARG A 256 3.36 -21.25 2.03
CA ARG A 256 3.21 -22.34 1.07
C ARG A 256 4.17 -22.15 -0.09
N VAL A 257 4.45 -23.25 -0.77
CA VAL A 257 5.17 -23.24 -2.03
C VAL A 257 4.30 -22.58 -3.11
N ILE A 258 4.87 -21.59 -3.80
CA ILE A 258 4.36 -21.01 -5.03
C ILE A 258 5.28 -21.49 -6.15
N SER A 259 4.74 -22.33 -7.03
CA SER A 259 5.46 -22.80 -8.23
C SER A 259 5.04 -21.95 -9.43
N PHE A 260 6.03 -21.60 -10.26
CA PHE A 260 5.81 -20.92 -11.53
C PHE A 260 5.60 -21.90 -12.70
N SER A 261 5.47 -23.19 -12.40
CA SER A 261 5.25 -24.24 -13.38
C SER A 261 3.75 -24.34 -13.70
N ASP A 262 3.40 -24.22 -14.99
CA ASP A 262 2.08 -24.61 -15.52
C ASP A 262 1.86 -26.13 -15.40
#